data_AF-A0A2D9LX22-F1
#
_entry.id   AF-A0A2D9LX22-F1
#
_cell.length_a   1.000
_cell.length_b   1.000
_cell.length_c   1.000
_cell.angle_alpha   90.00
_cell.angle_beta   90.00
_cell.angle_gamma   90.00
#
_symmetry.space_group_name_H-M   'P 1'
#
loop_
_entity.id
_entity.type
_entity.pdbx_description
1 polymer ?
#
loop_
_entity_poly.entity_id
_entity_poly.type
_entity_poly.pdbx_seq_one_letter_code
_entity_poly.pdbx_strand_id
1 'polypeptide(L)'
;MTQSNPSTQLKKQQGAAKLIINAEEYQERLRKWTTQSRRKTNFPRRLKGRLIAAHYFQIAFVSSETYSEPQVNTAIRRGNAFKVDHVQIRRYLVDSGMIARCADDKAFSLSEALLALADWVPVVSVTEIDS
;
A
#
# COMPACT_ATOMS: atom_id res chain seq x y z
N MET A 1 -19.70 12.18 45.02
CA MET A 1 -18.79 12.56 43.92
C MET A 1 -18.19 11.29 43.35
N THR A 2 -18.70 10.82 42.21
CA THR A 2 -18.30 9.53 41.62
C THR A 2 -17.20 9.81 40.60
N GLN A 3 -15.96 9.43 40.92
CA GLN A 3 -14.86 9.50 39.96
C GLN A 3 -14.98 8.33 38.97
N SER A 4 -15.35 8.67 37.73
CA SER A 4 -15.29 7.77 36.59
C SER A 4 -13.83 7.58 36.17
N ASN A 5 -13.31 6.36 36.42
CA ASN A 5 -12.00 5.91 35.93
C ASN A 5 -12.02 5.79 34.38
N PRO A 6 -11.10 6.43 33.63
CA PRO A 6 -11.07 6.37 32.16
C PRO A 6 -10.31 5.14 31.59
N SER A 7 -9.95 4.16 32.41
CA SER A 7 -9.01 3.09 31.99
C SER A 7 -9.61 1.96 31.14
N THR A 8 -10.87 2.04 30.71
CA THR A 8 -11.54 0.94 29.97
C THR A 8 -11.30 0.98 28.45
N GLN A 9 -10.61 1.97 27.90
CA GLN A 9 -10.48 2.12 26.43
C GLN A 9 -9.14 1.65 25.83
N LEU A 10 -8.18 1.15 26.64
CA LEU A 10 -6.86 0.72 26.15
C LEU A 10 -6.71 -0.80 25.94
N LYS A 11 -7.80 -1.57 25.95
CA LYS A 11 -7.79 -3.02 25.68
C LYS A 11 -8.68 -3.40 24.50
N LYS A 12 -8.36 -2.96 23.28
CA LYS A 12 -8.99 -3.57 22.08
C LYS A 12 -8.22 -3.49 20.76
N GLN A 13 -6.89 -3.29 20.79
CA GLN A 13 -6.09 -3.30 19.56
C GLN A 13 -4.90 -4.27 19.56
N GLN A 14 -4.66 -5.00 20.64
CA GLN A 14 -3.69 -6.09 20.67
C GLN A 14 -4.44 -7.40 20.36
N GLY A 15 -4.43 -7.81 19.09
CA GLY A 15 -5.03 -9.09 18.67
C GLY A 15 -5.80 -9.07 17.35
N ALA A 16 -5.65 -8.06 16.49
CA ALA A 16 -6.08 -8.22 15.11
C ALA A 16 -5.10 -9.22 14.46
N ALA A 17 -5.56 -10.46 14.20
CA ALA A 17 -4.78 -11.43 13.44
C ALA A 17 -4.33 -10.77 12.13
N LYS A 18 -3.02 -10.66 11.95
CA LYS A 18 -2.41 -10.01 10.80
C LYS A 18 -2.84 -10.76 9.53
N LEU A 19 -3.15 -10.03 8.46
CA LEU A 19 -3.65 -10.67 7.24
C LEU A 19 -2.50 -11.39 6.53
N ILE A 20 -2.60 -12.70 6.39
CA ILE A 20 -1.61 -13.49 5.66
C ILE A 20 -1.83 -13.31 4.16
N ILE A 21 -0.87 -12.74 3.44
CA ILE A 21 -0.85 -12.67 1.97
C ILE A 21 0.20 -13.67 1.49
N ASN A 22 -0.23 -14.75 0.83
CA ASN A 22 0.69 -15.72 0.27
C ASN A 22 1.22 -15.27 -1.11
N ALA A 23 2.36 -15.85 -1.51
CA ALA A 23 3.02 -15.50 -2.76
C ALA A 23 2.14 -15.79 -3.99
N GLU A 24 1.41 -16.91 -4.00
CA GLU A 24 0.53 -17.29 -5.12
C GLU A 24 -0.60 -16.28 -5.33
N GLU A 25 -1.30 -15.87 -4.26
CA GLU A 25 -2.38 -14.88 -4.33
C GLU A 25 -1.84 -13.51 -4.77
N TYR A 26 -0.65 -13.14 -4.27
CA TYR A 26 0.01 -11.91 -4.69
C TYR A 26 0.30 -11.92 -6.19
N GLN A 27 0.94 -12.99 -6.69
CA GLN A 27 1.29 -13.15 -8.10
C GLN A 27 0.07 -13.25 -9.00
N GLU A 28 -0.97 -13.98 -8.59
CA GLU A 28 -2.20 -14.10 -9.36
C GLU A 28 -2.89 -12.73 -9.55
N ARG A 29 -2.92 -11.91 -8.50
CA ARG A 29 -3.48 -10.55 -8.58
C ARG A 29 -2.63 -9.62 -9.44
N LEU A 30 -1.31 -9.65 -9.27
CA LEU A 30 -0.41 -8.88 -10.14
C LEU A 30 -0.60 -9.27 -11.59
N ARG A 31 -0.57 -10.57 -11.91
CA ARG A 31 -0.80 -11.07 -13.26
C ARG A 31 -2.13 -10.59 -13.82
N LYS A 32 -3.22 -10.61 -13.04
CA LYS A 32 -4.52 -10.07 -13.47
C LYS A 32 -4.49 -8.58 -13.80
N TRP A 33 -3.64 -7.80 -13.15
CA TRP A 33 -3.52 -6.34 -13.35
C TRP A 33 -2.53 -5.98 -14.45
N THR A 34 -1.46 -6.76 -14.63
CA THR A 34 -0.37 -6.48 -15.57
C THR A 34 -0.51 -7.22 -16.90
N THR A 35 -1.27 -8.33 -16.95
CA THR A 35 -1.57 -8.99 -18.22
C THR A 35 -2.32 -7.99 -19.09
N GLN A 36 -1.77 -7.75 -20.30
CA GLN A 36 -2.12 -6.74 -21.31
C GLN A 36 -3.58 -6.84 -21.81
N SER A 37 -4.53 -6.67 -20.90
CA SER A 37 -5.91 -6.39 -21.19
C SER A 37 -6.04 -4.88 -21.35
N ARG A 38 -6.51 -4.42 -22.51
CA ARG A 38 -6.89 -3.00 -22.70
C ARG A 38 -7.96 -2.54 -21.69
N ARG A 39 -8.60 -3.47 -20.97
CA ARG A 39 -9.62 -3.16 -19.96
C ARG A 39 -8.97 -3.01 -18.60
N LYS A 40 -9.03 -1.78 -18.09
CA LYS A 40 -8.76 -1.44 -16.70
C LYS A 40 -9.68 -2.20 -15.74
N THR A 41 -9.12 -2.65 -14.63
CA THR A 41 -9.86 -3.37 -13.58
C THR A 41 -10.45 -2.44 -12.53
N ASN A 42 -11.42 -2.92 -11.76
CA ASN A 42 -11.96 -2.14 -10.64
C ASN A 42 -10.95 -2.10 -9.49
N PHE A 43 -10.86 -0.97 -8.80
CA PHE A 43 -10.01 -0.87 -7.62
C PHE A 43 -10.53 -1.82 -6.51
N PRO A 44 -9.67 -2.57 -5.80
CA PRO A 44 -10.11 -3.54 -4.81
C PRO A 44 -10.91 -2.93 -3.65
N ARG A 45 -11.99 -3.61 -3.26
CA ARG A 45 -12.83 -3.19 -2.12
C ARG A 45 -12.40 -3.83 -0.80
N ARG A 46 -11.91 -5.06 -0.83
CA ARG A 46 -11.49 -5.83 0.36
C ARG A 46 -10.09 -5.41 0.80
N LEU A 47 -9.84 -5.38 2.11
CA LEU A 47 -8.57 -4.95 2.71
C LEU A 47 -7.36 -5.69 2.12
N LYS A 48 -7.43 -7.02 1.99
CA LYS A 48 -6.34 -7.81 1.39
C LYS A 48 -5.97 -7.36 -0.03
N GLY A 49 -6.97 -7.13 -0.88
CA GLY A 49 -6.73 -6.63 -2.24
C GLY A 49 -6.20 -5.19 -2.26
N ARG A 50 -6.64 -4.37 -1.30
CA ARG A 50 -6.17 -3.00 -1.09
C ARG A 50 -4.70 -2.94 -0.66
N LEU A 51 -4.26 -3.85 0.20
CA LEU A 51 -2.85 -4.01 0.59
C LEU A 51 -1.99 -4.38 -0.63
N ILE A 52 -2.44 -5.35 -1.41
CA ILE A 52 -1.72 -5.79 -2.62
C ILE A 52 -1.65 -4.66 -3.67
N ALA A 53 -2.72 -3.88 -3.83
CA ALA A 53 -2.72 -2.71 -4.72
C ALA A 53 -1.79 -1.59 -4.23
N ALA A 54 -1.72 -1.36 -2.91
CA ALA A 54 -0.80 -0.38 -2.33
C ALA A 54 0.66 -0.80 -2.55
N HIS A 55 1.00 -2.05 -2.25
CA HIS A 55 2.33 -2.62 -2.50
C HIS A 55 2.68 -2.58 -4.00
N TYR A 56 1.73 -2.87 -4.89
CA TYR A 56 1.93 -2.74 -6.33
C TYR A 56 2.37 -1.33 -6.76
N PHE A 57 1.76 -0.28 -6.21
CA PHE A 57 2.18 1.09 -6.48
C PHE A 57 3.48 1.48 -5.78
N GLN A 58 3.75 0.91 -4.60
CA GLN A 58 4.99 1.17 -3.84
C GLN A 58 6.24 0.81 -4.62
N ILE A 59 6.23 -0.27 -5.41
CA ILE A 59 7.37 -0.74 -6.21
C ILE A 59 7.89 0.35 -7.17
N ALA A 60 7.06 1.34 -7.51
CA ALA A 60 7.46 2.46 -8.35
C ALA A 60 8.24 3.56 -7.61
N PHE A 61 8.46 3.44 -6.30
CA PHE A 61 9.09 4.45 -5.44
C PHE A 61 10.29 3.85 -4.69
N VAL A 62 11.34 4.64 -4.53
CA VAL A 62 12.54 4.34 -3.75
C VAL A 62 12.34 4.86 -2.33
N SER A 63 12.59 4.01 -1.31
CA SER A 63 12.28 4.32 0.09
C SER A 63 13.09 5.49 0.67
N SER A 64 14.29 5.72 0.15
CA SER A 64 15.17 6.82 0.57
C SER A 64 14.90 8.16 -0.13
N GLU A 65 13.92 8.23 -1.03
CA GLU A 65 13.65 9.42 -1.84
C GLU A 65 12.36 10.14 -1.43
N THR A 66 12.32 11.43 -1.77
CA THR A 66 11.12 12.26 -1.68
C THR A 66 10.64 12.65 -3.07
N TYR A 67 9.33 12.64 -3.27
CA TYR A 67 8.69 12.88 -4.56
C TYR A 67 7.74 14.07 -4.47
N SER A 68 7.82 14.99 -5.42
CA SER A 68 6.80 16.03 -5.62
C SER A 68 5.47 15.42 -6.08
N GLU A 69 4.36 16.16 -5.91
CA GLU A 69 3.05 15.72 -6.40
C GLU A 69 3.05 15.31 -7.90
N PRO A 70 3.66 16.09 -8.82
CA PRO A 70 3.75 15.69 -10.23
C PRO A 70 4.51 14.39 -10.47
N GLN A 71 5.57 14.11 -9.68
CA GLN A 71 6.33 12.86 -9.77
C GLN A 71 5.46 11.67 -9.31
N VAL A 72 4.80 11.80 -8.17
CA VAL A 72 3.86 10.79 -7.65
C VAL A 72 2.75 10.50 -8.66
N ASN A 73 2.12 11.54 -9.20
CA ASN A 73 1.07 11.41 -10.21
C ASN A 73 1.57 10.68 -11.46
N THR A 74 2.81 10.94 -11.87
CA THR A 74 3.41 10.32 -13.06
C THR A 74 3.73 8.85 -12.82
N ALA A 75 4.30 8.51 -11.66
CA ALA A 75 4.55 7.12 -11.26
C ALA A 75 3.24 6.31 -11.23
N ILE A 76 2.20 6.85 -10.58
CA ILE A 76 0.88 6.22 -10.51
C ILE A 76 0.28 6.05 -11.92
N ARG A 77 0.32 7.08 -12.77
CA ARG A 77 -0.23 6.99 -14.15
C ARG A 77 0.44 5.90 -14.97
N ARG A 78 1.76 5.76 -14.89
CA ARG A 78 2.53 4.74 -15.62
C ARG A 78 2.13 3.32 -15.20
N GLY A 79 1.89 3.10 -13.92
CA GLY A 79 1.48 1.80 -13.38
C GLY A 79 -0.04 1.57 -13.28
N ASN A 80 -0.90 2.50 -13.72
CA ASN A 80 -2.32 2.40 -13.36
C ASN A 80 -3.10 1.35 -14.18
N ALA A 81 -3.24 0.16 -13.61
CA ALA A 81 -4.09 -0.92 -14.12
C ALA A 81 -5.59 -0.74 -13.79
N PHE A 82 -5.97 0.26 -12.99
CA PHE A 82 -7.32 0.44 -12.46
C PHE A 82 -8.11 1.52 -13.20
N LYS A 83 -9.45 1.41 -13.14
CA LYS A 83 -10.39 2.41 -13.68
C LYS A 83 -10.36 3.73 -12.92
N VAL A 84 -9.96 3.68 -11.65
CA VAL A 84 -9.82 4.84 -10.78
C VAL A 84 -8.67 5.71 -11.26
N ASP A 85 -8.84 7.02 -11.22
CA ASP A 85 -7.80 7.95 -11.67
C ASP A 85 -6.62 8.02 -10.68
N HIS A 86 -5.53 8.64 -11.14
CA HIS A 86 -4.29 8.75 -10.38
C HIS A 86 -4.41 9.64 -9.13
N VAL A 87 -5.35 10.59 -9.12
CA VAL A 87 -5.57 11.50 -7.98
C VAL A 87 -6.27 10.74 -6.85
N GLN A 88 -7.28 9.95 -7.18
CA GLN A 88 -7.97 9.06 -6.24
C GLN A 88 -7.04 7.99 -5.69
N ILE A 89 -6.18 7.40 -6.53
CA ILE A 89 -5.15 6.46 -6.07
C ILE A 89 -4.16 7.15 -5.13
N ARG A 90 -3.66 8.34 -5.48
CA ARG A 90 -2.74 9.10 -4.62
C ARG A 90 -3.37 9.39 -3.26
N ARG A 91 -4.62 9.87 -3.24
CA ARG A 91 -5.37 10.12 -2.00
C ARG A 91 -5.47 8.84 -1.16
N TYR A 92 -5.82 7.73 -1.77
CA TYR A 92 -5.85 6.44 -1.09
C TYR A 92 -4.48 6.06 -0.49
N LEU A 93 -3.38 6.25 -1.23
CA LEU A 93 -2.03 5.96 -0.74
C LEU A 93 -1.64 6.86 0.45
N VAL A 94 -2.06 8.13 0.46
CA VAL A 94 -1.88 9.03 1.60
C VAL A 94 -2.75 8.61 2.79
N ASP A 95 -4.05 8.44 2.58
CA ASP A 95 -5.03 8.12 3.64
C ASP A 95 -4.74 6.76 4.30
N SER A 96 -4.12 5.84 3.56
CA SER A 96 -3.70 4.53 4.07
C SER A 96 -2.34 4.54 4.77
N GLY A 97 -1.61 5.66 4.75
CA GLY A 97 -0.26 5.75 5.32
C GLY A 97 0.79 5.00 4.49
N MET A 98 0.57 4.83 3.20
CA MET A 98 1.53 4.22 2.27
C MET A 98 2.53 5.24 1.72
N ILE A 99 2.08 6.48 1.53
CA ILE A 99 2.94 7.63 1.31
C ILE A 99 2.59 8.70 2.34
N ALA A 100 3.59 9.30 2.96
CA ALA A 100 3.42 10.38 3.91
C ALA A 100 3.75 11.71 3.25
N ARG A 101 2.99 12.77 3.58
CA ARG A 101 3.39 14.13 3.23
C ARG A 101 4.61 14.52 4.07
N CYS A 102 5.60 15.12 3.43
CA CYS A 102 6.71 15.77 4.12
C CYS A 102 6.21 17.03 4.85
N ALA A 103 6.98 17.53 5.82
CA ALA A 103 6.58 18.66 6.67
C ALA A 103 6.29 19.97 5.91
N ASP A 104 6.77 20.09 4.66
CA ASP A 104 6.54 21.24 3.79
C ASP A 104 5.27 21.13 2.93
N ASP A 105 4.52 20.02 3.05
CA ASP A 105 3.33 19.65 2.27
C ASP A 105 3.54 19.61 0.74
N LYS A 106 4.77 19.77 0.27
CA LYS A 106 5.13 19.83 -1.17
C LYS A 106 5.66 18.51 -1.69
N ALA A 107 6.15 17.66 -0.80
CA ALA A 107 6.73 16.36 -1.14
C ALA A 107 6.07 15.20 -0.39
N PHE A 108 6.31 14.00 -0.91
CA PHE A 108 5.85 12.74 -0.37
C PHE A 108 7.05 11.81 -0.16
N SER A 109 7.02 11.04 0.91
CA SER A 109 7.97 9.95 1.19
C SER A 109 7.21 8.64 1.33
N LEU A 110 7.89 7.51 1.08
CA LEU A 110 7.30 6.20 1.35
C LEU A 110 7.11 5.98 2.85
N SER A 111 6.02 5.32 3.22
CA SER A 111 5.77 4.84 4.58
C SER A 111 5.35 3.37 4.53
N GLU A 112 5.87 2.58 5.45
CA GLU A 112 5.59 1.14 5.54
C GLU A 112 4.40 0.82 6.45
N ALA A 113 3.73 1.84 6.99
CA ALA A 113 2.67 1.68 7.99
C ALA A 113 1.54 0.76 7.53
N LEU A 114 1.15 0.86 6.25
CA LEU A 114 0.11 0.00 5.69
C LEU A 114 0.59 -1.44 5.48
N LEU A 115 1.83 -1.64 5.04
CA LEU A 115 2.38 -2.98 4.81
C LEU A 115 2.52 -3.76 6.11
N ALA A 116 2.76 -3.06 7.22
CA ALA A 116 2.82 -3.64 8.56
C ALA A 116 1.48 -4.29 8.99
N LEU A 117 0.38 -4.11 8.26
CA LEU A 117 -0.91 -4.79 8.53
C LEU A 117 -1.00 -6.22 7.96
N ALA A 118 -0.02 -6.66 7.16
CA ALA A 118 0.00 -7.99 6.57
C ALA A 118 1.30 -8.77 6.84
N ASP A 119 1.13 -10.08 7.02
CA ASP A 119 2.23 -11.05 6.95
C ASP A 119 2.38 -11.44 5.49
N TRP A 120 3.39 -10.83 4.86
CA TRP A 120 3.76 -11.12 3.48
C TRP A 120 4.59 -12.39 3.50
N VAL A 121 3.99 -13.51 3.09
CA VAL A 121 4.77 -14.73 2.90
C VAL A 121 5.70 -14.46 1.71
N PRO A 122 7.02 -14.57 1.89
CA PRO A 122 7.98 -14.13 0.89
C PRO A 122 7.70 -14.81 -0.45
N VAL A 123 7.63 -13.99 -1.49
CA VAL A 123 7.77 -14.46 -2.87
C VAL A 123 9.26 -14.81 -3.00
N VAL A 124 9.63 -16.08 -2.87
CA VAL A 124 11.03 -16.49 -3.07
C VAL A 124 11.46 -16.06 -4.48
N SER A 125 12.33 -15.05 -4.55
CA SER A 125 13.27 -14.73 -5.65
C SER A 125 14.20 -13.60 -5.18
N VAL A 126 14.93 -13.80 -4.08
CA VAL A 126 16.25 -13.18 -4.01
C VAL A 126 17.16 -14.17 -4.73
N THR A 127 17.36 -13.97 -6.02
CA THR A 127 18.63 -14.40 -6.60
C THR A 127 19.68 -13.52 -5.94
N GLU A 128 20.22 -13.99 -4.83
CA GLU A 128 21.57 -13.63 -4.42
C GLU A 128 22.45 -14.08 -5.58
N ILE A 129 22.77 -13.16 -6.48
CA ILE A 129 23.96 -13.31 -7.30
C ILE A 129 25.08 -12.91 -6.35
N ASP A 130 25.57 -13.88 -5.59
CA ASP A 130 26.89 -13.80 -4.97
C ASP A 130 27.87 -13.39 -6.07
N SER A 131 28.54 -12.25 -5.85
CA SER A 131 29.67 -11.79 -6.66
C SER A 131 30.98 -12.26 -6.04
#